data_AF-A0A376ML19-F1
#
_entry.id   AF-A0A376ML19-F1
#
_cell.length_a   1.000
_cell.length_b   1.000
_cell.length_c   1.000
_cell.angle_alpha   90.00
_cell.angle_beta   90.00
_cell.angle_gamma   90.00
#
_symmetry.space_group_name_H-M   'P 1'
#
loop_
_entity.id
_entity.type
_entity.pdbx_description
1 polymer ?
#
loop_
_entity_poly.entity_id
_entity_poly.type
_entity_poly.pdbx_seq_one_letter_code
_entity_poly.pdbx_strand_id
1 'polypeptide(L)'
;MVRDMHAAGINHRDCYICHFLLHLPFSGKEEELKISVIDLHRAQLRTRVPRRWRDKDLIGLYFSSMNIGLTQRDIWRFMKVYFVAPLKDIIKQEQGLLSQAEAKATKIRERTIRKSL
;
A
#
# COMPACT_ATOMS: atom_id res chain seq x y z
N MET A 1 -3.21 -3.81 -8.79
CA MET A 1 -4.28 -3.11 -8.06
C MET A 1 -3.87 -1.71 -7.58
N VAL A 2 -3.11 -1.54 -6.48
CA VAL A 2 -2.82 -0.18 -5.92
C VAL A 2 -2.08 0.72 -6.90
N ARG A 3 -1.16 0.16 -7.71
CA ARG A 3 -0.52 0.88 -8.81
C ARG A 3 -1.55 1.38 -9.82
N ASP A 4 -2.41 0.50 -10.29
CA ASP A 4 -3.38 0.80 -11.35
C ASP A 4 -4.44 1.80 -10.86
N MET A 5 -4.84 1.70 -9.59
CA MET A 5 -5.68 2.68 -8.90
C MET A 5 -5.02 4.08 -8.92
N HIS A 6 -3.75 4.17 -8.52
CA HIS A 6 -3.02 5.44 -8.55
C HIS A 6 -2.78 5.97 -9.97
N ALA A 7 -2.53 5.08 -10.94
CA ALA A 7 -2.36 5.42 -12.35
C ALA A 7 -3.67 5.96 -12.96
N ALA A 8 -4.82 5.43 -12.53
CA ALA A 8 -6.14 5.94 -12.87
C ALA A 8 -6.52 7.23 -12.12
N GLY A 9 -5.60 7.82 -11.35
CA GLY A 9 -5.84 9.08 -10.65
C GLY A 9 -6.57 8.93 -9.31
N ILE A 10 -6.70 7.70 -8.80
CA ILE A 10 -7.42 7.41 -7.56
C ILE A 10 -6.44 7.19 -6.40
N ASN A 11 -6.64 7.88 -5.28
CA ASN A 11 -6.02 7.54 -3.99
C ASN A 11 -7.11 7.23 -2.96
N HIS A 12 -6.93 6.16 -2.20
CA HIS A 12 -7.91 5.58 -1.29
C HIS A 12 -8.03 6.36 0.03
N ARG A 13 -6.94 6.95 0.53
CA ARG A 13 -6.80 7.66 1.82
C ARG A 13 -6.80 6.82 3.09
N ASP A 14 -7.41 5.64 3.05
CA ASP A 14 -7.43 4.63 4.11
C ASP A 14 -6.98 3.28 3.53
N CYS A 15 -5.88 3.29 2.77
CA CYS A 15 -5.38 2.12 2.05
C CYS A 15 -4.74 1.10 3.01
N TYR A 16 -5.54 0.24 3.63
CA TYR A 16 -5.08 -0.83 4.54
C TYR A 16 -5.34 -2.21 3.96
N ILE A 17 -4.55 -3.22 4.38
CA ILE A 17 -4.66 -4.59 3.88
C ILE A 17 -6.07 -5.18 4.10
N CYS A 18 -6.75 -4.80 5.19
CA CYS A 18 -8.13 -5.22 5.48
C CYS A 18 -9.18 -4.70 4.49
N HIS A 19 -8.85 -3.70 3.65
CA HIS A 19 -9.74 -3.20 2.60
C HIS A 19 -9.56 -3.92 1.27
N PHE A 20 -8.75 -4.98 1.25
CA PHE A 20 -8.58 -5.88 0.10
C PHE A 20 -9.29 -7.19 0.40
N LEU A 21 -10.45 -7.40 -0.21
CA LEU A 21 -11.23 -8.62 -0.06
C LEU A 21 -10.77 -9.68 -1.05
N LEU A 22 -10.25 -10.79 -0.53
CA LEU A 22 -10.02 -12.00 -1.31
C LEU A 22 -11.37 -12.67 -1.59
N HIS A 23 -11.66 -12.95 -2.86
CA HIS A 23 -12.87 -13.69 -3.25
C HIS A 23 -12.69 -15.16 -2.89
N LEU A 24 -13.71 -15.75 -2.26
CA LEU A 24 -13.74 -17.16 -1.87
C LEU A 24 -14.75 -17.94 -2.71
N PRO A 25 -14.52 -19.24 -2.97
CA PRO A 25 -13.35 -20.01 -2.55
C PRO A 25 -12.08 -19.61 -3.33
N PHE A 26 -10.93 -19.71 -2.67
CA PHE A 26 -9.61 -19.51 -3.30
C PHE A 26 -8.77 -20.76 -3.06
N SER A 27 -8.38 -21.45 -4.13
CA SER A 27 -7.63 -22.72 -4.03
C SER A 27 -6.12 -22.53 -3.81
N GLY A 28 -5.62 -21.31 -3.84
CA GLY A 28 -4.18 -21.01 -3.81
C GLY A 28 -3.55 -20.83 -5.19
N LYS A 29 -4.29 -21.11 -6.27
CA LYS A 29 -3.84 -20.94 -7.66
C LYS A 29 -3.90 -19.48 -8.10
N GLU A 30 -2.83 -18.97 -8.69
CA GLU A 30 -2.72 -17.54 -9.06
C GLU A 30 -3.77 -17.13 -10.09
N GLU A 31 -4.12 -18.00 -11.03
CA GLU A 31 -5.17 -17.77 -12.03
C GLU A 31 -6.57 -17.56 -11.44
N GLU A 32 -6.80 -18.03 -10.21
CA GLU A 32 -8.06 -17.86 -9.47
C GLU A 32 -8.00 -16.66 -8.51
N LEU A 33 -6.83 -16.03 -8.34
CA LEU A 33 -6.63 -14.95 -7.38
C LEU A 33 -7.43 -13.71 -7.82
N LYS A 34 -8.57 -13.50 -7.15
CA LYS A 34 -9.41 -12.33 -7.35
C LYS A 34 -9.53 -11.53 -6.06
N ILE A 35 -9.18 -10.25 -6.16
CA ILE A 35 -9.22 -9.31 -5.03
C ILE A 35 -10.09 -8.10 -5.42
N SER A 36 -10.86 -7.57 -4.47
CA SER A 36 -11.59 -6.31 -4.62
C SER A 36 -11.18 -5.31 -3.55
N VAL A 37 -11.07 -4.05 -3.91
CA VAL A 37 -10.82 -2.95 -2.96
C VAL A 37 -12.17 -2.38 -2.51
N ILE A 38 -12.37 -2.26 -1.21
CA ILE A 38 -13.58 -1.71 -0.61
C ILE A 38 -13.28 -0.39 0.12
N ASP A 39 -14.27 0.15 0.84
CA ASP A 39 -14.12 1.32 1.70
C ASP A 39 -13.65 2.60 0.97
N LEU A 40 -14.16 2.80 -0.24
CA LEU A 40 -13.81 3.94 -1.10
C LEU A 40 -14.52 5.25 -0.71
N HIS A 41 -15.20 5.32 0.44
CA HIS A 41 -16.00 6.47 0.86
C HIS A 41 -15.19 7.78 0.99
N ARG A 42 -13.88 7.67 1.23
CA ARG A 42 -12.93 8.81 1.28
C ARG A 42 -11.96 8.83 0.10
N ALA A 43 -12.11 7.94 -0.87
CA ALA A 43 -11.25 7.93 -2.04
C ALA A 43 -11.38 9.25 -2.81
N GLN A 44 -10.29 9.65 -3.46
CA GLN A 44 -10.24 10.88 -4.25
C GLN A 44 -9.85 10.54 -5.67
N LEU A 45 -10.60 11.07 -6.64
CA LEU A 45 -10.31 10.98 -8.08
C LEU A 45 -9.73 12.31 -8.57
N ARG A 46 -8.64 12.23 -9.34
CA ARG A 46 -7.92 13.37 -9.93
C ARG A 46 -7.37 12.99 -11.29
N THR A 47 -6.93 13.97 -12.08
CA THR A 47 -6.17 13.69 -13.32
C THR A 47 -4.88 12.91 -13.06
N ARG A 48 -4.21 13.19 -11.94
CA ARG A 48 -3.04 12.46 -11.47
C ARG A 48 -2.99 12.48 -9.95
N VAL A 49 -2.65 11.37 -9.31
CA VAL A 49 -2.46 11.33 -7.85
C VAL A 49 -1.19 12.11 -7.47
N PRO A 50 -1.29 13.13 -6.61
CA PRO A 50 -0.12 13.84 -6.09
C PRO A 50 0.75 12.91 -5.23
N ARG A 51 2.08 13.10 -5.28
CA ARG A 51 3.06 12.27 -4.53
C ARG A 51 2.70 12.09 -3.05
N ARG A 52 2.28 13.17 -2.38
CA ARG A 52 1.85 13.13 -0.97
C ARG A 52 0.75 12.10 -0.71
N TRP A 53 -0.25 12.01 -1.58
CA TRP A 53 -1.40 11.11 -1.40
C TRP A 53 -1.03 9.67 -1.75
N ARG A 54 -0.24 9.48 -2.81
CA ARG A 54 0.37 8.20 -3.17
C ARG A 54 1.17 7.62 -2.00
N ASP A 55 2.09 8.41 -1.46
CA ASP A 55 2.97 7.99 -0.36
C ASP A 55 2.17 7.71 0.91
N LYS A 56 1.10 8.47 1.16
CA LYS A 56 0.21 8.20 2.29
C LYS A 56 -0.45 6.82 2.17
N ASP A 57 -0.99 6.47 1.00
CA ASP A 57 -1.64 5.18 0.79
C ASP A 57 -0.63 4.02 0.91
N LEU A 58 0.57 4.17 0.31
CA LEU A 58 1.64 3.17 0.42
C LEU A 58 2.08 2.93 1.86
N ILE A 59 2.22 3.99 2.65
CA ILE A 59 2.60 3.88 4.06
C ILE A 59 1.48 3.25 4.90
N GLY A 60 0.22 3.59 4.61
CA GLY A 60 -0.93 2.94 5.24
C GLY A 60 -0.93 1.44 4.99
N LEU A 61 -0.71 1.03 3.74
CA LEU A 61 -0.67 -0.37 3.36
C LEU A 61 0.48 -1.09 4.05
N TYR A 62 1.69 -0.49 3.99
CA TYR A 62 2.88 -1.01 4.66
C TYR A 62 2.60 -1.25 6.15
N PHE A 63 2.15 -0.22 6.87
CA PHE A 63 1.80 -0.30 8.29
C PHE A 63 0.83 -1.45 8.59
N SER A 64 -0.28 -1.53 7.85
CA SER A 64 -1.31 -2.55 8.08
C SER A 64 -0.85 -3.99 7.78
N SER A 65 0.28 -4.14 7.07
CA SER A 65 0.86 -5.45 6.71
C SER A 65 2.06 -5.86 7.57
N MET A 66 2.53 -5.02 8.50
CA MET A 66 3.78 -5.28 9.23
C MET A 66 3.77 -6.57 10.07
N ASN A 67 2.60 -7.00 10.54
CA ASN A 67 2.46 -8.11 11.48
C ASN A 67 2.05 -9.44 10.81
N ILE A 68 1.99 -9.51 9.48
CA ILE A 68 1.57 -10.73 8.75
C ILE A 68 2.74 -11.63 8.32
N GLY A 69 3.97 -11.31 8.74
CA GLY A 69 5.17 -12.11 8.47
C GLY A 69 5.86 -11.83 7.13
N LEU A 70 5.64 -10.67 6.50
CA LEU A 70 6.34 -10.29 5.28
C LEU A 70 7.84 -10.07 5.54
N THR A 71 8.69 -10.61 4.67
CA THR A 71 10.13 -10.38 4.75
C THR A 71 10.53 -9.11 4.00
N GLN A 72 11.75 -8.63 4.25
CA GLN A 72 12.32 -7.52 3.49
C GLN A 72 12.33 -7.77 1.97
N ARG A 73 12.49 -9.03 1.54
CA ARG A 73 12.42 -9.41 0.12
C ARG A 73 11.02 -9.23 -0.45
N ASP A 74 9.98 -9.50 0.32
CA ASP A 74 8.59 -9.34 -0.11
C ASP A 74 8.22 -7.87 -0.25
N ILE A 75 8.71 -7.03 0.66
CA ILE A 75 8.60 -5.57 0.56
C ILE A 75 9.28 -5.09 -0.74
N TRP A 76 10.51 -5.55 -1.02
CA TRP A 76 11.19 -5.15 -2.26
C TRP A 76 10.51 -5.68 -3.53
N ARG A 77 9.92 -6.89 -3.49
CA ARG A 77 9.08 -7.40 -4.59
C ARG A 77 7.89 -6.49 -4.83
N PHE A 78 7.17 -6.09 -3.77
CA PHE A 78 6.07 -5.13 -3.87
C PHE A 78 6.53 -3.82 -4.51
N MET A 79 7.67 -3.26 -4.08
CA MET A 79 8.21 -2.02 -4.64
C MET A 79 8.49 -2.14 -6.14
N LYS A 80 9.12 -3.25 -6.60
CA LYS A 80 9.36 -3.49 -8.03
C LYS A 80 8.05 -3.53 -8.83
N VAL A 81 7.04 -4.25 -8.34
CA VAL A 81 5.75 -4.39 -9.03
C VAL A 81 5.00 -3.06 -9.06
N TYR A 82 5.02 -2.31 -7.96
CA TYR A 82 4.33 -1.04 -7.84
C TYR A 82 4.97 0.06 -8.69
N PHE A 83 6.29 0.25 -8.63
CA PHE A 83 7.00 1.31 -9.35
C PHE A 83 7.38 0.95 -10.78
N VAL A 84 7.36 -0.35 -11.14
CA VAL A 84 7.75 -0.85 -12.47
C VAL A 84 9.15 -0.39 -12.87
N ALA A 85 10.10 -0.53 -11.94
CA ALA A 85 11.47 -0.08 -12.11
C ALA A 85 12.47 -1.03 -11.40
N PRO A 86 13.76 -1.00 -11.80
CA PRO A 86 14.82 -1.67 -11.04
C PRO A 86 14.94 -1.11 -9.61
N LEU A 87 15.27 -1.98 -8.65
CA LEU A 87 15.38 -1.57 -7.24
C LEU A 87 16.38 -0.43 -7.01
N LYS A 88 17.49 -0.42 -7.76
CA LYS A 88 18.49 0.66 -7.70
C LYS A 88 17.87 2.03 -7.98
N ASP A 89 17.00 2.11 -8.98
CA ASP A 89 16.34 3.35 -9.38
C ASP A 89 15.25 3.74 -8.39
N ILE A 90 14.46 2.76 -7.92
CA ILE A 90 13.45 2.97 -6.88
C ILE A 90 14.10 3.53 -5.62
N ILE A 91 15.19 2.91 -5.14
CA ILE A 91 15.90 3.35 -3.94
C ILE A 91 16.38 4.79 -4.13
N LYS A 92 16.91 5.16 -5.29
CA LYS A 92 17.40 6.52 -5.58
C LYS A 92 16.27 7.55 -5.68
N GLN A 93 15.19 7.23 -6.38
CA GLN A 93 14.10 8.18 -6.69
C GLN A 93 13.11 8.34 -5.53
N GLU A 94 12.94 7.28 -4.74
CA GLU A 94 11.96 7.18 -3.66
C GLU A 94 12.60 7.17 -2.26
N GLN A 95 13.82 7.71 -2.12
CA GLN A 95 14.50 7.88 -0.81
C GLN A 95 13.61 8.59 0.22
N GLY A 96 12.85 9.60 -0.21
CA GLY A 96 11.93 10.32 0.67
C GLY A 96 10.77 9.46 1.18
N LEU A 97 10.25 8.55 0.35
CA LEU A 97 9.23 7.58 0.78
C LEU A 97 9.84 6.57 1.76
N LEU A 98 10.99 5.98 1.39
CA LEU A 98 11.66 4.96 2.19
C LEU A 98 12.08 5.47 3.57
N SER A 99 12.69 6.66 3.64
CA SER A 99 13.11 7.26 4.91
C SER A 99 11.94 7.64 5.82
N GLN A 100 10.77 7.95 5.26
CA GLN A 100 9.60 8.33 6.03
C GLN A 100 8.67 7.17 6.36
N ALA A 101 8.75 6.06 5.64
CA ALA A 101 7.80 4.95 5.75
C ALA A 101 7.76 4.38 7.16
N GLU A 102 8.93 4.05 7.73
CA GLU A 102 9.03 3.48 9.07
C GLU A 102 8.59 4.49 10.14
N ALA A 103 9.13 5.71 10.12
CA ALA A 103 8.77 6.75 11.08
C ALA A 103 7.26 7.07 11.08
N LYS A 104 6.62 7.10 9.90
CA LYS A 104 5.18 7.32 9.79
C LYS A 104 4.37 6.09 10.20
N ALA A 105 4.82 4.88 9.86
CA ALA A 105 4.17 3.65 10.31
C ALA A 105 4.18 3.54 11.85
N THR A 106 5.30 3.88 12.49
CA THR A 106 5.40 3.94 13.96
C THR A 106 4.43 4.96 14.55
N LYS A 107 4.33 6.17 13.97
CA LYS A 107 3.35 7.17 14.42
C LYS A 107 1.90 6.69 14.28
N ILE A 108 1.59 5.94 13.22
CA ILE A 108 0.26 5.34 13.04
C ILE A 108 0.04 4.31 14.15
N ARG A 109 1.01 3.42 14.41
CA ARG A 109 0.97 2.42 15.49
C ARG A 109 0.69 3.05 16.85
N GLU A 110 1.47 4.05 17.25
CA GLU A 110 1.31 4.76 18.52
C GLU A 110 -0.07 5.38 18.66
N ARG A 111 -0.57 5.99 17.57
CA ARG A 111 -1.90 6.58 17.54
C ARG A 111 -3.01 5.53 17.68
N THR A 112 -2.85 4.37 17.04
CA THR A 112 -3.79 3.24 17.11
C THR A 112 -3.86 2.71 18.54
N ILE A 113 -2.70 2.44 19.17
CA ILE A 113 -2.60 1.99 20.58
C ILE A 113 -3.26 3.01 21.51
N ARG A 114 -2.92 4.30 21.39
CA ARG A 114 -3.49 5.37 22.23
C ARG A 114 -5.02 5.46 22.12
N LYS A 115 -5.59 5.09 20.98
CA LYS A 115 -7.03 5.17 20.73
C LYS A 115 -7.77 3.88 21.06
N SER A 116 -7.08 2.84 21.54
CA SER A 116 -7.64 1.50 21.75
C SER A 116 -8.37 0.97 20.50
N LEU A 117 -7.84 1.30 19.32
CA LEU A 117 -8.30 0.81 18.02
C LEU A 117 -7.50 -0.43 17.61
#